data_AF-A0A1B9MSI8-F1
#
_entry.id   AF-A0A1B9MSI8-F1
#
_cell.length_a   1.000
_cell.length_b   1.000
_cell.length_c   1.000
_cell.angle_alpha   90.00
_cell.angle_beta   90.00
_cell.angle_gamma   90.00
#
_symmetry.space_group_name_H-M   'P 1'
#
loop_
_entity.id
_entity.type
_entity.pdbx_description
1 polymer ?
#
loop_
_entity_poly.entity_id
_entity_poly.type
_entity_poly.pdbx_seq_one_letter_code
_entity_poly.pdbx_strand_id
1 'polypeptide(L)'
;MSQNQATKIIQAFTKNEKVIFRNNRSQSSYTNGGFYDVMLTMDKKQGWVGTTGAVIAHGNKNESNVYAPIPVPTIKKGKVIDPEQSQELNTNEVIKIFPQFKKCYIHEAKCDAYDLEDPYYDETQGYDKRFRLIKLDNNHDLLETWCWFSAYNSGNAYWIISNTAKPSNKNIKFINNEGNTYKNGTISSIAKLRGEGDCLEKSSWTWNGHKFMLSSNISTGECLGFDGGAWQLPSFVSEIK
;
A
#
# COMPACT_ATOMS: atom_id res chain seq x y z
N MET A 1 23.07 -9.16 -11.40
CA MET A 1 23.99 -10.15 -10.79
C MET A 1 23.97 -11.40 -11.65
N SER A 2 25.12 -11.98 -11.98
CA SER A 2 25.18 -13.24 -12.75
C SER A 2 25.00 -14.47 -11.85
N GLN A 3 24.62 -15.62 -12.42
CA GLN A 3 24.48 -16.88 -11.68
C GLN A 3 25.77 -17.30 -10.95
N ASN A 4 26.92 -17.07 -11.60
CA ASN A 4 28.23 -17.36 -11.01
C ASN A 4 28.51 -16.46 -9.79
N GLN A 5 28.16 -15.16 -9.88
CA GLN A 5 28.29 -14.24 -8.75
C GLN A 5 27.39 -14.67 -7.58
N ALA A 6 26.13 -15.01 -7.86
CA ALA A 6 25.18 -15.48 -6.84
C ALA A 6 25.69 -16.73 -6.13
N THR A 7 26.18 -17.71 -6.90
CA THR A 7 26.72 -18.98 -6.36
C THR A 7 27.91 -18.74 -5.44
N LYS A 8 28.88 -17.91 -5.86
CA LYS A 8 30.05 -17.57 -5.04
C LYS A 8 29.67 -16.85 -3.76
N ILE A 9 28.67 -15.97 -3.82
CA ILE A 9 28.15 -15.27 -2.64
C ILE A 9 27.52 -16.27 -1.67
N ILE A 10 26.60 -17.13 -2.15
CA ILE A 10 25.96 -18.14 -1.30
C ILE A 10 27.04 -18.99 -0.61
N GLN A 11 27.99 -19.54 -1.37
CA GLN A 11 29.08 -20.34 -0.82
C GLN A 11 29.88 -19.60 0.26
N ALA A 12 30.27 -18.35 0.02
CA ALA A 12 31.00 -17.55 1.01
C ALA A 12 30.20 -17.29 2.29
N PHE A 13 28.89 -17.11 2.18
CA PHE A 13 28.02 -16.85 3.33
C PHE A 13 27.61 -18.13 4.08
N THR A 14 27.62 -19.30 3.44
CA THR A 14 27.30 -20.58 4.09
C THR A 14 28.40 -21.15 4.98
N LYS A 15 29.65 -20.78 4.72
CA LYS A 15 30.78 -21.17 5.57
C LYS A 15 30.84 -20.22 6.76
N ASN A 16 31.20 -20.68 7.94
CA ASN A 16 31.42 -19.81 9.11
C ASN A 16 32.74 -19.00 8.98
N GLU A 17 32.94 -18.38 7.82
CA GLU A 17 34.09 -17.57 7.44
C GLU A 17 33.71 -16.08 7.47
N LYS A 18 34.70 -15.22 7.69
CA LYS A 18 34.49 -13.78 7.71
C LYS A 18 34.17 -13.27 6.30
N VAL A 19 32.97 -12.72 6.09
CA VAL A 19 32.60 -12.08 4.83
C VAL A 19 33.12 -10.64 4.82
N ILE A 20 33.84 -10.27 3.76
CA ILE A 20 34.43 -8.94 3.60
C ILE A 20 33.92 -8.31 2.32
N PHE A 21 33.29 -7.14 2.43
CA PHE A 21 33.01 -6.28 1.29
C PHE A 21 34.08 -5.21 1.21
N ARG A 22 34.72 -5.11 0.04
CA ARG A 22 35.76 -4.12 -0.25
C ARG A 22 35.36 -3.29 -1.46
N ASN A 23 35.51 -1.98 -1.34
CA ASN A 23 35.49 -1.04 -2.46
C ASN A 23 36.80 -0.23 -2.46
N ASN A 24 36.95 0.70 -3.40
CA ASN A 24 38.20 1.49 -3.55
C ASN A 24 38.53 2.40 -2.35
N ARG A 25 37.58 2.63 -1.44
CA ARG A 25 37.70 3.58 -0.31
C ARG A 25 37.58 2.91 1.06
N SER A 26 36.97 1.74 1.16
CA SER A 26 36.71 1.08 2.44
C SER A 26 36.64 -0.44 2.34
N GLN A 27 36.85 -1.08 3.49
CA GLN A 27 36.65 -2.49 3.70
C GLN A 27 35.81 -2.68 4.95
N SER A 28 34.68 -3.38 4.82
CA SER A 28 33.78 -3.70 5.93
C SER A 28 33.63 -5.21 6.06
N SER A 29 33.59 -5.70 7.28
CA SER A 29 33.34 -7.12 7.56
C SER A 29 31.96 -7.34 8.12
N TYR A 30 31.31 -8.41 7.66
CA TYR A 30 29.97 -8.78 8.07
C TYR A 30 29.99 -10.18 8.65
N THR A 31 29.13 -10.41 9.64
CA THR A 31 28.86 -11.74 10.16
C THR A 31 27.87 -12.43 9.21
N ASN A 32 28.06 -13.72 9.01
CA ASN A 32 27.16 -14.57 8.24
C ASN A 32 26.51 -15.65 9.12
N GLY A 33 26.62 -15.52 10.44
CA GLY A 33 26.18 -16.55 11.40
C GLY A 33 24.71 -16.93 11.31
N GLY A 34 23.84 -16.06 10.79
CA GLY A 34 22.42 -16.38 10.56
C GLY A 34 22.08 -16.79 9.12
N PHE A 35 22.99 -16.64 8.16
CA PHE A 35 22.68 -16.88 6.75
C PHE A 35 22.33 -18.35 6.48
N TYR A 36 23.14 -19.26 7.01
CA TYR A 36 22.92 -20.70 6.87
C TYR A 36 21.54 -21.10 7.40
N ASP A 37 21.20 -20.67 8.62
CA ASP A 37 19.93 -21.04 9.27
C ASP A 37 18.71 -20.45 8.56
N VAL A 38 18.80 -19.20 8.08
CA VAL A 38 17.73 -18.56 7.30
C VAL A 38 17.51 -19.30 5.98
N MET A 39 18.58 -19.59 5.23
CA MET A 39 18.47 -20.28 3.94
C MET A 39 18.05 -21.74 4.11
N LEU A 40 18.51 -22.43 5.15
CA LEU A 40 18.05 -23.78 5.48
C LEU A 40 16.57 -23.78 5.88
N THR A 41 16.13 -22.76 6.61
CA THR A 41 14.71 -22.58 6.94
C THR A 41 13.88 -22.33 5.70
N MET A 42 14.39 -21.54 4.74
CA MET A 42 13.75 -21.34 3.44
C MET A 42 13.60 -22.68 2.69
N ASP A 43 14.67 -23.48 2.57
CA ASP A 43 14.61 -24.80 1.94
C ASP A 43 13.53 -25.68 2.61
N LYS A 44 13.49 -25.72 3.95
CA LYS A 44 12.50 -26.48 4.71
C LYS A 44 11.07 -25.99 4.46
N LYS A 45 10.85 -24.67 4.49
CA LYS A 45 9.52 -24.07 4.37
C LYS A 45 8.95 -24.16 2.96
N GLN A 46 9.80 -24.22 1.95
CA GLN A 46 9.38 -24.30 0.54
C GLN A 46 9.44 -25.73 -0.01
N GLY A 47 9.95 -26.70 0.77
CA GLY A 47 10.03 -28.11 0.36
C GLY A 47 11.24 -28.46 -0.49
N TRP A 48 12.28 -27.62 -0.52
CA TRP A 48 13.50 -27.85 -1.31
C TRP A 48 14.50 -28.81 -0.67
N VAL A 49 14.32 -29.24 0.58
CA VAL A 49 15.32 -30.08 1.26
C VAL A 49 15.62 -31.37 0.48
N GLY A 50 16.88 -31.53 0.09
CA GLY A 50 17.41 -32.67 -0.65
C GLY A 50 17.15 -32.62 -2.17
N THR A 51 16.59 -31.54 -2.71
CA THR A 51 16.42 -31.37 -4.15
C THR A 51 17.66 -30.77 -4.81
N THR A 52 17.69 -30.81 -6.15
CA THR A 52 18.77 -30.19 -6.94
C THR A 52 18.85 -28.67 -6.76
N GLY A 53 17.70 -28.01 -6.59
CA GLY A 53 17.57 -26.56 -6.47
C GLY A 53 17.62 -25.98 -5.05
N ALA A 54 17.78 -26.81 -4.01
CA ALA A 54 17.94 -26.33 -2.63
C ALA A 54 19.13 -25.36 -2.51
N VAL A 55 19.09 -24.39 -1.59
CA VAL A 55 20.21 -23.44 -1.40
C VAL A 55 21.28 -23.98 -0.45
N ILE A 56 20.86 -24.66 0.61
CA ILE A 56 21.74 -25.22 1.64
C ILE A 56 21.70 -26.73 1.62
N ALA A 57 20.50 -27.30 1.67
CA ALA A 57 20.28 -28.72 1.81
C ALA A 57 20.21 -29.42 0.44
N HIS A 58 21.25 -29.26 -0.39
CA HIS A 58 21.31 -29.86 -1.72
C HIS A 58 21.18 -31.39 -1.68
N GLY A 59 20.59 -31.94 -2.74
CA GLY A 59 20.59 -33.38 -3.00
C GLY A 59 20.30 -33.69 -4.47
N ASN A 60 19.83 -34.90 -4.72
CA ASN A 60 19.56 -35.41 -6.06
C ASN A 60 18.07 -35.67 -6.32
N LYS A 61 17.18 -35.29 -5.39
CA LYS A 61 15.73 -35.42 -5.61
C LYS A 61 15.29 -34.43 -6.67
N ASN A 62 14.31 -34.84 -7.47
CA ASN A 62 13.60 -33.91 -8.35
C ASN A 62 12.75 -32.92 -7.51
N GLU A 63 12.30 -31.86 -8.15
CA GLU A 63 11.62 -30.73 -7.51
C GLU A 63 10.08 -30.85 -7.53
N SER A 64 9.54 -32.03 -7.85
CA SER A 64 8.08 -32.24 -7.99
C SER A 64 7.26 -32.02 -6.71
N ASN A 65 7.90 -32.11 -5.54
CA ASN A 65 7.27 -31.90 -4.23
C ASN A 65 7.54 -30.51 -3.63
N VAL A 66 8.23 -29.63 -4.36
CA VAL A 66 8.42 -28.23 -3.96
C VAL A 66 7.07 -27.52 -4.03
N TYR A 67 6.78 -26.67 -3.05
CA TYR A 67 5.52 -25.94 -3.05
C TYR A 67 5.46 -24.96 -4.23
N ALA A 68 4.35 -25.03 -4.97
CA ALA A 68 4.10 -24.09 -6.06
C ALA A 68 4.05 -22.65 -5.52
N PRO A 69 4.54 -21.66 -6.29
CA PRO A 69 4.41 -20.27 -5.92
C PRO A 69 2.93 -19.89 -5.80
N ILE A 70 2.61 -19.06 -4.82
CA ILE A 70 1.26 -18.49 -4.69
C ILE A 70 1.04 -17.58 -5.89
N PRO A 71 -0.02 -17.78 -6.69
CA PRO A 71 -0.31 -16.92 -7.83
C PRO A 71 -0.48 -15.47 -7.40
N VAL A 72 0.08 -14.55 -8.18
CA VAL A 72 -0.16 -13.12 -7.97
C VAL A 72 -1.65 -12.84 -8.19
N PRO A 73 -2.35 -12.19 -7.24
CA PRO A 73 -3.76 -11.85 -7.42
C PRO A 73 -3.95 -10.96 -8.64
N THR A 74 -5.01 -11.19 -9.42
CA THR A 74 -5.37 -10.33 -10.56
C THR A 74 -6.54 -9.42 -10.20
N ILE A 75 -6.43 -8.13 -10.50
CA ILE A 75 -7.52 -7.16 -10.42
C ILE A 75 -7.89 -6.74 -11.84
N LYS A 76 -9.13 -6.99 -12.23
CA LYS A 76 -9.70 -6.41 -13.46
C LYS A 76 -10.08 -4.96 -13.16
N LYS A 77 -9.38 -4.01 -13.75
CA LYS A 77 -9.63 -2.58 -13.54
C LYS A 77 -11.01 -2.23 -14.09
N GLY A 78 -11.84 -1.63 -13.23
CA GLY A 78 -13.13 -1.09 -13.62
C GLY A 78 -12.94 0.10 -14.56
N LYS A 79 -13.83 0.25 -15.53
CA LYS A 79 -13.90 1.49 -16.32
C LYS A 79 -14.26 2.63 -15.38
N VAL A 80 -13.61 3.77 -15.57
CA VAL A 80 -13.96 5.02 -14.91
C VAL A 80 -14.25 6.10 -15.95
N ILE A 81 -14.99 7.11 -15.55
CA ILE A 81 -15.24 8.30 -16.36
C ILE A 81 -13.93 9.09 -16.52
N ASP A 82 -13.59 9.44 -17.76
CA ASP A 82 -12.42 10.22 -18.15
C ASP A 82 -12.85 11.24 -19.22
N PRO A 83 -12.61 12.56 -19.06
CA PRO A 83 -11.94 13.20 -17.92
C PRO A 83 -12.72 13.08 -16.62
N GLU A 84 -12.00 13.14 -15.49
CA GLU A 84 -12.60 13.13 -14.15
C GLU A 84 -13.67 14.22 -14.02
N GLN A 85 -14.83 13.83 -13.48
CA GLN A 85 -15.93 14.74 -13.15
C GLN A 85 -16.14 14.73 -11.64
N SER A 86 -15.95 15.88 -11.00
CA SER A 86 -16.13 16.01 -9.56
C SER A 86 -16.96 17.24 -9.20
N GLN A 87 -17.63 17.15 -8.06
CA GLN A 87 -18.35 18.24 -7.43
C GLN A 87 -17.83 18.42 -6.01
N GLU A 88 -17.51 19.66 -5.66
CA GLU A 88 -17.18 20.05 -4.31
C GLU A 88 -18.47 20.25 -3.49
N LEU A 89 -18.54 19.63 -2.31
CA LEU A 89 -19.66 19.62 -1.38
C LEU A 89 -19.23 20.10 0.00
N ASN A 90 -20.15 20.75 0.69
CA ASN A 90 -20.05 20.97 2.13
C ASN A 90 -20.67 19.83 2.95
N THR A 91 -20.45 19.86 4.26
CA THR A 91 -20.96 18.85 5.19
C THR A 91 -22.49 18.76 5.15
N ASN A 92 -23.19 19.90 5.05
CA ASN A 92 -24.65 19.93 5.02
C ASN A 92 -25.21 19.30 3.74
N GLU A 93 -24.56 19.47 2.59
CA GLU A 93 -24.89 18.80 1.33
C GLU A 93 -24.67 17.29 1.43
N VAL A 94 -23.56 16.85 2.03
CA VAL A 94 -23.33 15.43 2.31
C VAL A 94 -24.40 14.86 3.23
N ILE A 95 -24.81 15.57 4.28
CA ILE A 95 -25.86 15.14 5.21
C ILE A 95 -27.24 15.11 4.53
N LYS A 96 -27.53 16.01 3.60
CA LYS A 96 -28.77 15.96 2.80
C LYS A 96 -28.86 14.66 1.99
N ILE A 97 -27.74 14.17 1.47
CA ILE A 97 -27.67 12.90 0.73
C ILE A 97 -27.65 11.70 1.71
N PHE A 98 -26.89 11.83 2.80
CA PHE A 98 -26.63 10.81 3.80
C PHE A 98 -26.94 11.34 5.20
N PRO A 99 -28.21 11.32 5.66
CA PRO A 99 -28.59 11.94 6.93
C PRO A 99 -27.88 11.37 8.17
N GLN A 100 -27.33 10.16 8.07
CA GLN A 100 -26.58 9.53 9.17
C GLN A 100 -25.06 9.70 9.02
N PHE A 101 -24.61 10.56 8.11
CA PHE A 101 -23.19 10.65 7.75
C PHE A 101 -22.30 10.86 8.97
N LYS A 102 -22.67 11.87 9.79
CA LYS A 102 -21.90 12.22 10.98
C LYS A 102 -21.77 11.07 11.97
N LYS A 103 -22.90 10.43 12.28
CA LYS A 103 -22.99 9.35 13.27
C LYS A 103 -22.27 8.08 12.83
N CYS A 104 -22.38 7.72 11.55
CA CYS A 104 -21.97 6.40 11.07
C CYS A 104 -20.55 6.35 10.50
N TYR A 105 -20.05 7.44 9.92
CA TYR A 105 -18.85 7.36 9.06
C TYR A 105 -17.70 8.25 9.50
N ILE A 106 -17.96 9.35 10.23
CA ILE A 106 -16.88 10.20 10.76
C ILE A 106 -16.04 9.42 11.78
N HIS A 107 -16.68 8.78 12.75
CA HIS A 107 -15.96 8.00 13.76
C HIS A 107 -15.34 6.71 13.19
N GLU A 108 -15.95 6.11 12.16
CA GLU A 108 -15.37 4.95 11.46
C GLU A 108 -14.05 5.33 10.76
N ALA A 109 -14.03 6.50 10.11
CA ALA A 109 -12.85 6.98 9.39
C ALA A 109 -11.75 7.54 10.30
N LYS A 110 -12.04 7.79 11.59
CA LYS A 110 -11.08 8.33 12.59
C LYS A 110 -10.33 9.56 12.07
N CYS A 111 -11.06 10.49 11.47
CA CYS A 111 -10.48 11.72 10.96
C CYS A 111 -10.24 12.71 12.11
N ASP A 112 -8.98 13.16 12.25
CA ASP A 112 -8.58 14.26 13.14
C ASP A 112 -9.00 15.62 12.55
N ALA A 113 -9.09 15.66 11.22
CA ALA A 113 -9.60 16.77 10.45
C ALA A 113 -11.06 16.99 10.80
N TYR A 114 -11.23 17.91 11.75
CA TYR A 114 -12.46 18.57 12.13
C TYR A 114 -13.30 17.78 13.12
N ASP A 115 -13.35 18.37 14.30
CA ASP A 115 -14.49 18.32 15.18
C ASP A 115 -15.68 18.93 14.41
N LEU A 116 -16.42 18.09 13.67
CA LEU A 116 -17.69 18.44 13.03
C LEU A 116 -18.80 18.68 14.08
N GLU A 117 -18.42 18.60 15.37
CA GLU A 117 -19.16 19.02 16.54
C GLU A 117 -18.56 20.28 17.19
N ASP A 118 -17.48 20.88 16.64
CA ASP A 118 -16.85 22.09 17.18
C ASP A 118 -17.87 23.23 17.12
N PRO A 119 -18.36 23.71 18.26
CA PRO A 119 -19.36 24.76 18.30
C PRO A 119 -18.83 26.12 17.84
N TYR A 120 -17.50 26.26 17.68
CA TYR A 120 -16.84 27.44 17.14
C TYR A 120 -16.56 27.35 15.64
N TYR A 121 -16.94 26.25 14.99
CA TYR A 121 -16.81 26.11 13.55
C TYR A 121 -17.82 27.01 12.82
N ASP A 122 -17.28 28.05 12.17
CA ASP A 122 -18.06 29.02 11.39
C ASP A 122 -18.13 28.60 9.91
N GLU A 123 -19.30 28.09 9.49
CA GLU A 123 -19.61 27.73 8.10
C GLU A 123 -19.50 28.93 7.13
N THR A 124 -19.48 30.17 7.62
CA THR A 124 -19.46 31.39 6.79
C THR A 124 -18.06 31.86 6.36
N GLN A 125 -16.99 31.27 6.91
CA GLN A 125 -15.59 31.64 6.60
C GLN A 125 -15.06 31.09 5.25
N GLY A 126 -15.90 30.49 4.42
CA GLY A 126 -15.53 30.08 3.05
C GLY A 126 -14.67 28.82 2.92
N TYR A 127 -14.37 28.13 4.03
CA TYR A 127 -13.71 26.80 4.05
C TYR A 127 -14.70 25.63 3.99
N ASP A 128 -15.93 25.88 3.53
CA ASP A 128 -17.08 25.01 3.71
C ASP A 128 -17.09 23.77 2.78
N LYS A 129 -16.48 23.88 1.61
CA LYS A 129 -16.40 22.80 0.62
C LYS A 129 -15.19 21.89 0.91
N ARG A 130 -15.42 20.88 1.72
CA ARG A 130 -14.37 19.94 2.21
C ARG A 130 -14.47 18.55 1.61
N PHE A 131 -15.59 18.27 0.95
CA PHE A 131 -15.82 16.98 0.32
C PHE A 131 -15.75 17.12 -1.18
N ARG A 132 -15.04 16.19 -1.82
CA ARG A 132 -15.02 16.04 -3.26
C ARG A 132 -15.80 14.79 -3.63
N LEU A 133 -16.94 14.96 -4.31
CA LEU A 133 -17.73 13.86 -4.84
C LEU A 133 -17.35 13.63 -6.29
N ILE A 134 -16.69 12.51 -6.57
CA ILE A 134 -16.13 12.16 -7.87
C ILE A 134 -17.01 11.10 -8.52
N LYS A 135 -17.44 11.33 -9.76
CA LYS A 135 -18.17 10.35 -10.57
C LYS A 135 -17.20 9.28 -11.04
N LEU A 136 -17.31 8.05 -10.50
CA LEU A 136 -16.46 6.94 -10.96
C LEU A 136 -17.01 6.33 -12.23
N ASP A 137 -18.28 5.95 -12.21
CA ASP A 137 -18.99 5.37 -13.35
C ASP A 137 -20.49 5.71 -13.27
N ASN A 138 -21.31 5.10 -14.12
CA ASN A 138 -22.74 5.40 -14.18
C ASN A 138 -23.51 5.10 -12.88
N ASN A 139 -22.97 4.24 -12.02
CA ASN A 139 -23.65 3.72 -10.83
C ASN A 139 -22.88 3.96 -9.52
N HIS A 140 -21.68 4.52 -9.60
CA HIS A 140 -20.81 4.71 -8.44
C HIS A 140 -20.16 6.10 -8.40
N ASP A 141 -20.15 6.68 -7.20
CA ASP A 141 -19.38 7.89 -6.87
C ASP A 141 -18.33 7.57 -5.79
N LEU A 142 -17.23 8.29 -5.78
CA LEU A 142 -16.22 8.30 -4.73
C LEU A 142 -16.33 9.60 -3.95
N LEU A 143 -16.61 9.52 -2.66
CA LEU A 143 -16.55 10.67 -1.76
C LEU A 143 -15.16 10.72 -1.13
N GLU A 144 -14.49 11.85 -1.24
CA GLU A 144 -13.18 12.13 -0.66
C GLU A 144 -13.26 13.34 0.27
N THR A 145 -12.54 13.31 1.40
CA THR A 145 -12.28 14.50 2.21
C THR A 145 -10.91 14.40 2.87
N TRP A 146 -10.28 15.56 3.12
CA TRP A 146 -9.08 15.61 3.95
C TRP A 146 -9.42 15.15 5.37
N CYS A 147 -8.63 14.22 5.92
CA CYS A 147 -9.02 13.43 7.08
C CYS A 147 -8.07 13.55 8.27
N TRP A 148 -6.76 13.58 8.06
CA TRP A 148 -5.82 13.80 9.15
C TRP A 148 -4.50 14.36 8.63
N PHE A 149 -3.75 14.95 9.55
CA PHE A 149 -2.38 15.38 9.33
C PHE A 149 -1.57 15.11 10.58
N SER A 150 -0.41 14.50 10.40
CA SER A 150 0.50 14.19 11.49
C SER A 150 1.94 14.32 11.02
N ALA A 151 2.72 15.10 11.76
CA ALA A 151 4.11 15.44 11.44
C ALA A 151 4.28 15.94 9.99
N TYR A 152 4.72 15.06 9.09
CA TYR A 152 5.02 15.33 7.68
C TYR A 152 4.17 14.47 6.74
N ASN A 153 3.10 13.85 7.24
CA ASN A 153 2.14 13.04 6.50
C ASN A 153 0.73 13.60 6.62
N SER A 154 -0.10 13.31 5.62
CA SER A 154 -1.54 13.56 5.64
C SER A 154 -2.29 12.39 5.02
N GLY A 155 -3.58 12.28 5.32
CA GLY A 155 -4.46 11.30 4.68
C GLY A 155 -5.82 11.89 4.36
N ASN A 156 -6.41 11.40 3.28
CA ASN A 156 -7.79 11.65 2.91
C ASN A 156 -8.62 10.39 3.22
N ALA A 157 -9.85 10.58 3.66
CA ALA A 157 -10.83 9.52 3.81
C ALA A 157 -11.64 9.35 2.53
N TYR A 158 -11.87 8.10 2.18
CA TYR A 158 -12.58 7.71 0.96
C TYR A 158 -13.77 6.81 1.28
N TRP A 159 -14.90 7.08 0.63
CA TRP A 159 -16.07 6.22 0.64
C TRP A 159 -16.55 5.93 -0.78
N ILE A 160 -16.91 4.68 -1.04
CA ILE A 160 -17.63 4.32 -2.25
C ILE A 160 -19.13 4.53 -2.01
N ILE A 161 -19.80 5.19 -2.95
CA ILE A 161 -21.24 5.35 -2.98
C ILE A 161 -21.77 4.56 -4.16
N SER A 162 -22.68 3.62 -3.90
CA SER A 162 -23.39 2.85 -4.94
C SER A 162 -24.78 3.43 -5.22
N ASN A 163 -25.40 3.02 -6.34
CA ASN A 163 -26.79 3.41 -6.67
C ASN A 163 -27.01 4.94 -6.64
N THR A 164 -26.21 5.66 -7.41
CA THR A 164 -26.16 7.13 -7.46
C THR A 164 -27.47 7.80 -7.87
N ALA A 165 -28.38 7.07 -8.53
CA ALA A 165 -29.71 7.57 -8.89
C ALA A 165 -30.64 7.76 -7.68
N LYS A 166 -30.48 6.96 -6.62
CA LYS A 166 -31.28 7.01 -5.37
C LYS A 166 -30.37 6.70 -4.17
N PRO A 167 -29.43 7.60 -3.83
CA PRO A 167 -28.48 7.38 -2.75
C PRO A 167 -29.20 7.31 -1.40
N SER A 168 -28.68 6.48 -0.51
CA SER A 168 -29.11 6.35 0.88
C SER A 168 -27.93 5.97 1.77
N ASN A 169 -28.07 6.05 3.09
CA ASN A 169 -26.99 5.66 4.02
C ASN A 169 -26.50 4.21 3.80
N LYS A 170 -27.32 3.29 3.26
CA LYS A 170 -26.88 1.91 2.99
C LYS A 170 -25.91 1.80 1.79
N ASN A 171 -25.85 2.84 0.97
CA ASN A 171 -25.11 2.85 -0.28
C ASN A 171 -23.67 3.34 -0.14
N ILE A 172 -23.38 4.07 0.93
CA ILE A 172 -22.06 4.62 1.22
C ILE A 172 -21.28 3.64 2.12
N LYS A 173 -20.04 3.35 1.75
CA LYS A 173 -19.16 2.43 2.48
C LYS A 173 -17.75 2.97 2.55
N PHE A 174 -17.18 2.97 3.75
CA PHE A 174 -15.81 3.39 3.97
C PHE A 174 -14.82 2.47 3.24
N ILE A 175 -13.78 3.06 2.66
CA ILE A 175 -12.70 2.36 1.98
C ILE A 175 -11.46 2.36 2.87
N ASN A 176 -10.87 3.54 3.08
CA ASN A 176 -9.74 3.78 3.96
C ASN A 176 -9.58 5.29 4.22
N ASN A 177 -8.67 5.64 5.12
CA ASN A 177 -8.23 7.01 5.40
C ASN A 177 -6.72 7.19 5.16
N GLU A 178 -6.09 6.27 4.43
CA GLU A 178 -4.64 6.24 4.23
C GLU A 178 -4.22 6.89 2.90
N GLY A 179 -5.13 7.00 1.93
CA GLY A 179 -4.83 7.56 0.61
C GLY A 179 -4.51 9.05 0.67
N ASN A 180 -3.52 9.51 -0.09
CA ASN A 180 -3.25 10.94 -0.27
C ASN A 180 -3.95 11.51 -1.50
N THR A 181 -4.15 10.68 -2.53
CA THR A 181 -4.68 11.11 -3.82
C THR A 181 -5.52 10.02 -4.48
N TYR A 182 -6.50 10.45 -5.27
CA TYR A 182 -7.20 9.62 -6.24
C TYR A 182 -6.89 10.08 -7.66
N LYS A 183 -6.70 9.14 -8.58
CA LYS A 183 -6.60 9.40 -10.04
C LYS A 183 -6.97 8.17 -10.84
N ASN A 184 -7.87 8.33 -11.82
CA ASN A 184 -8.20 7.31 -12.84
C ASN A 184 -8.41 5.90 -12.24
N GLY A 185 -9.31 5.79 -11.27
CA GLY A 185 -9.64 4.51 -10.64
C GLY A 185 -8.59 3.99 -9.66
N THR A 186 -7.60 4.79 -9.26
CA THR A 186 -6.59 4.38 -8.27
C THR A 186 -6.51 5.38 -7.13
N ILE A 187 -6.60 4.89 -5.90
CA ILE A 187 -6.24 5.64 -4.68
C ILE A 187 -4.79 5.28 -4.35
N SER A 188 -3.96 6.29 -4.10
CA SER A 188 -2.53 6.12 -3.81
C SER A 188 -2.17 6.76 -2.47
N SER A 189 -1.33 6.06 -1.71
CA SER A 189 -0.74 6.52 -0.46
C SER A 189 0.79 6.45 -0.52
N ILE A 190 1.43 7.45 0.07
CA ILE A 190 2.85 7.56 0.35
C ILE A 190 2.94 8.14 1.76
N ALA A 191 3.42 7.33 2.70
CA ALA A 191 3.75 7.76 4.04
C ALA A 191 5.27 7.79 4.19
N LYS A 192 5.79 8.91 4.68
CA LYS A 192 7.17 8.98 5.15
C LYS A 192 7.26 8.32 6.53
N LEU A 193 8.36 7.63 6.82
CA LEU A 193 8.63 7.12 8.16
C LEU A 193 9.44 8.12 9.01
N ARG A 194 10.12 9.07 8.37
CA ARG A 194 10.76 10.25 8.99
C ARG A 194 10.76 11.46 8.06
N GLY A 195 10.96 12.65 8.61
CA GLY A 195 10.74 13.92 7.91
C GLY A 195 11.56 14.10 6.64
N GLU A 196 12.75 13.51 6.62
CA GLU A 196 13.69 13.52 5.50
C GLU A 196 13.16 12.78 4.28
N GLY A 197 12.20 11.87 4.43
CA GLY A 197 11.60 11.13 3.32
C GLY A 197 12.53 10.11 2.67
N ASP A 198 13.58 9.69 3.36
CA ASP A 198 14.56 8.71 2.88
C ASP A 198 14.17 7.25 3.16
N CYS A 199 12.98 7.05 3.72
CA CYS A 199 12.30 5.78 3.90
C CYS A 199 10.79 6.01 3.89
N LEU A 200 10.08 5.25 3.06
CA LEU A 200 8.67 5.44 2.75
C LEU A 200 7.92 4.11 2.81
N GLU A 201 6.63 4.21 3.10
CA GLU A 201 5.62 3.18 2.83
C GLU A 201 4.68 3.70 1.74
N LYS A 202 4.33 2.82 0.79
CA LYS A 202 3.50 3.16 -0.36
C LYS A 202 2.43 2.10 -0.53
N SER A 203 1.19 2.54 -0.63
CA SER A 203 0.05 1.67 -0.87
C SER A 203 -0.77 2.17 -2.06
N SER A 204 -1.40 1.26 -2.77
CA SER A 204 -2.35 1.61 -3.83
C SER A 204 -3.56 0.70 -3.79
N TRP A 205 -4.71 1.27 -4.10
CA TRP A 205 -5.96 0.54 -4.25
C TRP A 205 -6.58 0.85 -5.61
N THR A 206 -6.92 -0.18 -6.37
CA THR A 206 -7.47 -0.05 -7.72
C THR A 206 -8.94 -0.43 -7.74
N TRP A 207 -9.75 0.42 -8.38
CA TRP A 207 -11.15 0.20 -8.65
C TRP A 207 -11.34 -1.00 -9.57
N ASN A 208 -12.16 -1.96 -9.16
CA ASN A 208 -12.45 -3.16 -9.95
C ASN A 208 -13.85 -3.17 -10.60
N GLY A 209 -14.54 -2.03 -10.59
CA GLY A 209 -15.95 -1.92 -11.02
C GLY A 209 -16.98 -2.13 -9.90
N HIS A 210 -16.54 -2.51 -8.69
CA HIS A 210 -17.43 -2.77 -7.54
C HIS A 210 -16.86 -2.21 -6.22
N LYS A 211 -15.55 -2.34 -6.01
CA LYS A 211 -14.83 -1.83 -4.83
C LYS A 211 -13.39 -1.47 -5.21
N PHE A 212 -12.77 -0.65 -4.37
CA PHE A 212 -11.31 -0.46 -4.40
C PHE A 212 -10.64 -1.65 -3.72
N MET A 213 -9.71 -2.30 -4.42
CA MET A 213 -8.95 -3.45 -3.93
C MET A 213 -7.49 -3.04 -3.75
N LEU A 214 -6.87 -3.41 -2.62
CA LEU A 214 -5.43 -3.23 -2.44
C LEU A 214 -4.71 -3.86 -3.62
N SER A 215 -3.95 -3.07 -4.35
CA SER A 215 -3.23 -3.48 -5.56
C SER A 215 -1.73 -3.54 -5.35
N SER A 216 -1.18 -2.76 -4.41
CA SER A 216 0.20 -2.86 -3.97
C SER A 216 0.39 -2.34 -2.54
N ASN A 217 1.33 -2.94 -1.82
CA ASN A 217 1.90 -2.39 -0.59
C ASN A 217 3.43 -2.58 -0.63
N ILE A 218 4.17 -1.48 -0.51
CA ILE A 218 5.62 -1.41 -0.74
C ILE A 218 6.26 -0.59 0.37
N SER A 219 7.27 -1.14 1.03
CA SER A 219 8.19 -0.38 1.87
C SER A 219 9.48 -0.12 1.10
N THR A 220 10.17 0.98 1.42
CA THR A 220 11.52 1.21 0.93
C THR A 220 12.60 0.73 1.89
N GLY A 221 12.21 0.07 2.98
CA GLY A 221 13.11 -0.46 4.00
C GLY A 221 13.68 0.62 4.92
N GLU A 222 14.95 0.47 5.27
CA GLU A 222 15.62 1.34 6.24
C GLU A 222 15.88 2.76 5.73
N CYS A 223 15.94 3.71 6.67
CA CYS A 223 16.17 5.13 6.44
C CYS A 223 17.68 5.42 6.29
N LEU A 224 18.22 5.19 5.10
CA LEU A 224 19.66 5.24 4.82
C LEU A 224 20.13 6.53 4.13
N GLY A 225 19.30 7.57 4.09
CA GLY A 225 19.60 8.87 3.47
C GLY A 225 19.42 8.92 1.96
N PHE A 226 18.81 7.91 1.35
CA PHE A 226 18.44 7.93 -0.07
C PHE A 226 17.06 8.58 -0.22
N ASP A 227 16.98 9.75 -0.86
CA ASP A 227 15.70 10.42 -1.10
C ASP A 227 14.71 9.49 -1.82
N GLY A 228 13.50 9.38 -1.26
CA GLY A 228 12.47 8.47 -1.77
C GLY A 228 12.67 6.99 -1.43
N GLY A 229 13.71 6.66 -0.65
CA GLY A 229 14.04 5.32 -0.19
C GLY A 229 15.08 4.57 -1.01
N ALA A 230 15.83 3.68 -0.38
CA ALA A 230 16.89 2.91 -1.02
C ALA A 230 16.38 1.77 -1.91
N TRP A 231 15.20 1.22 -1.61
CA TRP A 231 14.68 0.00 -2.25
C TRP A 231 13.19 0.06 -2.57
N GLN A 232 12.72 -0.94 -3.31
CA GLN A 232 11.30 -1.28 -3.43
C GLN A 232 11.12 -2.71 -2.90
N LEU A 233 10.55 -2.83 -1.71
CA LEU A 233 10.33 -4.09 -1.02
C LEU A 233 8.82 -4.32 -0.91
N PRO A 234 8.19 -4.89 -1.96
CA PRO A 234 6.77 -5.18 -1.94
C PRO A 234 6.45 -6.30 -0.94
N SER A 235 5.48 -6.05 -0.06
CA SER A 235 4.84 -7.09 0.75
C SER A 235 3.61 -7.68 0.05
N PHE A 236 3.02 -6.91 -0.87
CA PHE A 236 1.89 -7.32 -1.68
C PHE A 236 1.92 -6.62 -3.05
N VAL A 237 1.62 -7.37 -4.11
CA VAL A 237 1.39 -6.85 -5.46
C VAL A 237 0.27 -7.65 -6.13
N SER A 238 -0.38 -7.00 -7.09
CA SER A 238 -1.38 -7.62 -7.96
C SER A 238 -1.08 -7.32 -9.42
N GLU A 239 -1.54 -8.19 -10.30
CA GLU A 239 -1.58 -7.93 -11.74
C GLU A 239 -2.85 -7.14 -12.05
N ILE A 240 -2.71 -5.99 -12.71
CA ILE A 240 -3.85 -5.18 -13.15
C ILE A 240 -4.17 -5.52 -14.62
N LYS A 241 -5.41 -5.90 -14.90
CA LYS A 241 -5.93 -6.23 -16.25
C LYS A 241 -7.03 -5.30 -16.68
#